data_AF-A0AAN8L4J4-F1
#
_entry.id   AF-A0AAN8L4J4-F1
#
_cell.length_a   1.000
_cell.length_b   1.000
_cell.length_c   1.000
_cell.angle_alpha   90.00
_cell.angle_beta   90.00
_cell.angle_gamma   90.00
#
_symmetry.space_group_name_H-M   'P 1'
#
loop_
_entity.id
_entity.type
_entity.pdbx_description
1 polymer ?
#
loop_
_entity_poly.entity_id
_entity_poly.type
_entity_poly.pdbx_seq_one_letter_code
_entity_poly.pdbx_strand_id
1 'polypeptide(L)'
;MNCLFPSQTFKDPKEYLPLLNMLKTLEPNYQRYTIDKHLKRNRKALHHLSKCGEEHFNEALNLVKDQRLYSEALGRYPTDSPQYKALSCAYAEYMVEQQQAEQAGLLLWRCGEAVRALQAFVGSASWRNALCVAEQIPLPPDQLALLARDLTEKLIALRRYTEAAILLEQYAKDCEEAISALVTGAVWEEALRLVYLYNRQDIIETNLKPALLEACSSQTTYLEAQMAMLIRHKTRLAVVWEVKEKDRLELLDEDVPDCPEAELYSEASSVMTGSHAGSKYSHSNSSRSSKNSRKAERKKPSLKEGIPLEDMDLLHALADIIHSVDKIRGEVHSLLKAMMLFQFDGQAGRLQQAYGEALQMMDAALPEVWQEGLQQSQAPISGPNSTANSIMASFQQPRPSATQETPPPPKMRNGVKWKLSILK
;
A
#
# COMPACT_ATOMS: atom_id res chain seq x y z
N MET A 1 41.47 -37.78 -10.95
CA MET A 1 41.79 -36.35 -11.12
C MET A 1 43.06 -36.05 -10.35
N ASN A 2 44.14 -35.66 -11.04
CA ASN A 2 45.37 -35.19 -10.39
C ASN A 2 45.10 -33.82 -9.75
N CYS A 3 45.22 -33.74 -8.43
CA CYS A 3 45.08 -32.49 -7.68
C CYS A 3 46.35 -31.64 -7.88
N LEU A 4 46.45 -30.90 -8.98
CA LEU A 4 47.38 -29.77 -9.10
C LEU A 4 46.72 -28.56 -8.44
N PHE A 5 46.86 -28.44 -7.13
CA PHE A 5 46.68 -27.16 -6.45
C PHE A 5 47.86 -26.25 -6.83
N PRO A 6 47.65 -24.96 -7.11
CA PRO A 6 48.78 -24.04 -7.23
C PRO A 6 49.49 -24.05 -5.88
N SER A 7 50.78 -24.35 -5.89
CA SER A 7 51.68 -24.36 -4.73
C SER A 7 51.90 -22.97 -4.09
N GLN A 8 50.97 -22.03 -4.30
CA GLN A 8 50.98 -20.63 -3.89
C GLN A 8 49.69 -20.26 -3.13
N THR A 9 49.23 -21.10 -2.22
CA THR A 9 48.22 -20.70 -1.23
C THR A 9 48.88 -20.61 0.14
N PHE A 10 48.82 -19.43 0.77
CA PHE A 10 49.31 -19.11 2.13
C PHE A 10 48.57 -19.85 3.27
N LYS A 11 48.04 -21.05 3.02
CA LYS A 11 47.30 -21.85 4.00
C LYS A 11 48.15 -23.04 4.45
N ASP A 12 48.09 -23.37 5.73
CA ASP A 12 48.86 -24.46 6.32
C ASP A 12 48.46 -25.81 5.67
N PRO A 13 49.42 -26.58 5.11
CA PRO A 13 49.21 -27.95 4.63
C PRO A 13 48.45 -28.86 5.58
N LYS A 14 48.62 -28.69 6.89
CA LYS A 14 47.90 -29.47 7.90
C LYS A 14 46.40 -29.17 7.93
N GLU A 15 45.96 -27.99 7.47
CA GLU A 15 44.55 -27.62 7.46
C GLU A 15 43.82 -28.10 6.20
N TYR A 16 44.45 -28.06 5.02
CA TYR A 16 43.78 -28.41 3.77
C TYR A 16 43.97 -29.87 3.34
N LEU A 17 45.09 -30.53 3.68
CA LEU A 17 45.33 -31.93 3.28
C LEU A 17 44.29 -32.92 3.85
N PRO A 18 43.84 -32.82 5.13
CA PRO A 18 42.79 -33.69 5.65
C PRO A 18 41.47 -33.55 4.90
N LEU A 19 41.08 -32.31 4.56
CA LEU A 19 39.89 -32.02 3.79
C LEU A 19 39.97 -32.64 2.38
N LEU A 20 41.13 -32.52 1.69
CA LEU A 20 41.32 -33.11 0.36
C LEU A 20 41.30 -34.64 0.38
N ASN A 21 41.87 -35.27 1.42
CA ASN A 21 41.84 -36.72 1.56
C ASN A 21 40.43 -37.22 1.84
N MET A 22 39.67 -36.54 2.70
CA MET A 22 38.26 -36.83 2.95
C MET A 22 37.43 -36.67 1.67
N LEU A 23 37.62 -35.58 0.90
CA LEU A 23 36.86 -35.38 -0.35
C LEU A 23 37.10 -36.51 -1.35
N LYS A 24 38.32 -37.08 -1.42
CA LYS A 24 38.66 -38.17 -2.36
C LYS A 24 37.92 -39.47 -2.07
N THR A 25 37.43 -39.69 -0.85
CA THR A 25 36.72 -40.93 -0.48
C THR A 25 35.22 -40.87 -0.75
N LEU A 26 34.68 -39.70 -1.12
CA LEU A 26 33.25 -39.49 -1.34
C LEU A 26 32.84 -39.85 -2.78
N GLU A 27 31.57 -40.25 -2.95
CA GLU A 27 30.94 -40.40 -4.27
C GLU A 27 31.00 -39.07 -5.05
N PRO A 28 31.15 -39.07 -6.39
CA PRO A 28 31.40 -37.85 -7.17
C PRO A 28 30.39 -36.71 -7.00
N ASN A 29 29.09 -36.98 -6.90
CA ASN A 29 28.08 -35.93 -6.67
C ASN A 29 28.14 -35.43 -5.23
N TYR A 30 28.27 -36.33 -4.25
CA TYR A 30 28.36 -35.94 -2.84
C TYR A 30 29.65 -35.15 -2.55
N GLN A 31 30.76 -35.49 -3.23
CA GLN A 31 32.01 -34.74 -3.22
C GLN A 31 31.79 -33.30 -3.71
N ARG A 32 31.16 -33.13 -4.87
CA ARG A 32 30.88 -31.80 -5.45
C ARG A 32 29.93 -30.98 -4.58
N TYR A 33 28.91 -31.62 -4.01
CA TYR A 33 28.04 -31.03 -3.00
C TYR A 33 28.85 -30.50 -1.80
N THR A 34 29.71 -31.33 -1.22
CA THR A 34 30.54 -30.96 -0.06
C THR A 34 31.43 -29.76 -0.36
N ILE A 35 32.03 -29.74 -1.55
CA ILE A 35 32.84 -28.60 -2.03
C ILE A 35 31.98 -27.34 -2.19
N ASP A 36 30.86 -27.40 -2.91
CA ASP A 36 30.02 -26.24 -3.17
C ASP A 36 29.37 -25.70 -1.89
N LYS A 37 29.01 -26.57 -0.93
CA LYS A 37 28.55 -26.18 0.40
C LYS A 37 29.62 -25.43 1.17
N HIS A 38 30.86 -25.95 1.19
CA HIS A 38 32.00 -25.27 1.83
C HIS A 38 32.29 -23.89 1.20
N LEU A 39 32.08 -23.76 -0.12
CA LEU A 39 32.23 -22.50 -0.86
C LEU A 39 30.99 -21.58 -0.80
N LYS A 40 29.95 -21.95 -0.03
CA LYS A 40 28.66 -21.22 0.08
C LYS A 40 27.93 -21.04 -1.27
N ARG A 41 28.17 -21.93 -2.22
CA ARG A 41 27.51 -21.96 -3.54
C ARG A 41 26.24 -22.82 -3.46
N ASN A 42 25.30 -22.42 -2.61
CA ASN A 42 24.20 -23.26 -2.15
C ASN A 42 23.30 -23.79 -3.28
N ARG A 43 23.06 -22.99 -4.34
CA ARG A 43 22.28 -23.41 -5.52
C ARG A 43 22.93 -24.58 -6.28
N LYS A 44 24.26 -24.56 -6.40
CA LYS A 44 25.03 -25.65 -7.03
C LYS A 44 25.16 -26.85 -6.09
N ALA A 45 25.37 -26.58 -4.81
CA ALA A 45 25.38 -27.63 -3.78
C ALA A 45 24.08 -28.45 -3.81
N LEU A 46 22.92 -27.77 -3.87
CA LEU A 46 21.61 -28.41 -4.00
C LEU A 46 21.47 -29.22 -5.30
N HIS A 47 22.04 -28.74 -6.42
CA HIS A 47 22.05 -29.49 -7.68
C HIS A 47 22.78 -30.82 -7.56
N HIS A 48 23.95 -30.81 -6.96
CA HIS A 48 24.73 -32.03 -6.77
C HIS A 48 24.04 -32.98 -5.78
N LEU A 49 23.54 -32.43 -4.67
CA LEU A 49 22.86 -33.23 -3.65
C LEU A 49 21.59 -33.92 -4.15
N SER A 50 20.83 -33.27 -5.05
CA SER A 50 19.64 -33.89 -5.68
C SER A 50 19.94 -35.13 -6.54
N LYS A 51 21.22 -35.39 -6.85
CA LYS A 51 21.67 -36.54 -7.63
C LYS A 51 22.29 -37.65 -6.77
N CYS A 52 22.43 -37.44 -5.45
CA CYS A 52 23.11 -38.37 -4.56
C CYS A 52 22.24 -39.55 -4.07
N GLY A 53 20.99 -39.65 -4.52
CA GLY A 53 20.05 -40.68 -4.04
C GLY A 53 19.08 -40.17 -2.97
N GLU A 54 18.11 -41.02 -2.61
CA GLU A 54 17.02 -40.66 -1.70
C GLU A 54 17.49 -40.59 -0.23
N GLU A 55 18.53 -41.34 0.13
CA GLU A 55 19.14 -41.37 1.45
C GLU A 55 19.65 -39.98 1.90
N HIS A 56 20.01 -39.13 0.93
CA HIS A 56 20.49 -37.77 1.16
C HIS A 56 19.38 -36.71 1.10
N PHE A 57 18.11 -37.11 0.90
CA PHE A 57 17.01 -36.15 0.74
C PHE A 57 16.78 -35.28 1.98
N ASN A 58 16.88 -35.86 3.19
CA ASN A 58 16.74 -35.08 4.42
C ASN A 58 17.79 -33.96 4.53
N GLU A 59 19.02 -34.24 4.07
CA GLU A 59 20.09 -33.24 4.02
C GLU A 59 19.77 -32.15 2.98
N ALA A 60 19.20 -32.53 1.83
CA ALA A 60 18.76 -31.59 0.82
C ALA A 60 17.62 -30.69 1.33
N LEU A 61 16.63 -31.27 2.02
CA LEU A 61 15.52 -30.54 2.61
C LEU A 61 16.00 -29.51 3.64
N ASN A 62 16.94 -29.88 4.50
CA ASN A 62 17.52 -28.96 5.48
C ASN A 62 18.28 -27.82 4.79
N LEU A 63 19.11 -28.12 3.79
CA LEU A 63 19.81 -27.10 3.01
C LEU A 63 18.82 -26.12 2.35
N VAL A 64 17.70 -26.63 1.83
CA VAL A 64 16.65 -25.81 1.20
C VAL A 64 15.98 -24.90 2.22
N LYS A 65 15.65 -25.40 3.41
CA LYS A 65 15.04 -24.60 4.49
C LYS A 65 15.99 -23.49 4.95
N ASP A 66 17.25 -23.83 5.22
CA ASP A 66 18.27 -22.89 5.71
C ASP A 66 18.57 -21.78 4.70
N GLN A 67 18.59 -22.12 3.41
CA GLN A 67 18.99 -21.20 2.34
C GLN A 67 17.81 -20.65 1.53
N ARG A 68 16.58 -21.01 1.89
CA ARG A 68 15.32 -20.62 1.23
C ARG A 68 15.29 -20.93 -0.27
N LEU A 69 15.84 -22.08 -0.67
CA LEU A 69 15.99 -22.49 -2.08
C LEU A 69 14.80 -23.30 -2.61
N TYR A 70 13.59 -23.00 -2.16
CA TYR A 70 12.41 -23.85 -2.42
C TYR A 70 12.04 -23.97 -3.89
N SER A 71 11.98 -22.86 -4.62
CA SER A 71 11.64 -22.85 -6.05
C SER A 71 12.65 -23.64 -6.88
N GLU A 72 13.94 -23.49 -6.56
CA GLU A 72 15.00 -24.25 -7.21
C GLU A 72 14.93 -25.73 -6.89
N ALA A 73 14.60 -26.08 -5.64
CA ALA A 73 14.44 -27.48 -5.23
C ALA A 73 13.29 -28.15 -5.95
N LEU A 74 12.11 -27.51 -6.01
CA LEU A 74 10.92 -28.06 -6.68
C LEU A 74 11.17 -28.33 -8.17
N GLY A 75 12.02 -27.55 -8.83
CA GLY A 75 12.42 -27.79 -10.23
C GLY A 75 13.34 -28.99 -10.46
N ARG A 76 13.74 -29.71 -9.40
CA ARG A 76 14.71 -30.82 -9.46
C ARG A 76 14.12 -32.18 -9.10
N TYR A 77 12.95 -32.21 -8.45
CA TYR A 77 12.27 -33.44 -8.09
C TYR A 77 11.02 -33.61 -8.96
N PRO A 78 10.68 -34.84 -9.40
CA PRO A 78 9.45 -35.11 -10.14
C PRO A 78 8.21 -34.73 -9.31
N THR A 79 7.16 -34.20 -9.95
CA THR A 79 5.96 -33.70 -9.26
C THR A 79 5.23 -34.76 -8.45
N ASP A 80 5.29 -36.03 -8.89
CA ASP A 80 4.57 -37.13 -8.27
C ASP A 80 5.39 -37.83 -7.17
N SER A 81 6.58 -37.30 -6.87
CA SER A 81 7.50 -37.89 -5.90
C SER A 81 7.18 -37.48 -4.45
N PRO A 82 7.41 -38.35 -3.45
CA PRO A 82 7.27 -37.99 -2.03
C PRO A 82 8.21 -36.85 -1.62
N GLN A 83 9.37 -36.74 -2.28
CA GLN A 83 10.33 -35.66 -2.08
C GLN A 83 9.76 -34.30 -2.52
N TYR A 84 9.11 -34.24 -3.68
CA TYR A 84 8.42 -33.03 -4.15
C TYR A 84 7.31 -32.63 -3.18
N LYS A 85 6.51 -33.59 -2.71
CA LYS A 85 5.47 -33.32 -1.71
C LYS A 85 6.03 -32.74 -0.42
N ALA A 86 7.11 -33.30 0.12
CA ALA A 86 7.77 -32.80 1.33
C ALA A 86 8.35 -31.39 1.15
N LEU A 87 8.98 -31.11 0.00
CA LEU A 87 9.47 -29.78 -0.35
C LEU A 87 8.34 -28.76 -0.49
N SER A 88 7.23 -29.15 -1.13
CA SER A 88 6.04 -28.31 -1.27
C SER A 88 5.44 -27.97 0.09
N CYS A 89 5.36 -28.94 1.01
CA CYS A 89 4.89 -28.70 2.37
C CYS A 89 5.78 -27.69 3.13
N ALA A 90 7.10 -27.89 3.08
CA ALA A 90 8.04 -26.99 3.72
C ALA A 90 8.01 -25.58 3.09
N TYR A 91 7.82 -25.48 1.78
CA TYR A 91 7.71 -24.20 1.12
C TYR A 91 6.40 -23.48 1.49
N ALA A 92 5.30 -24.23 1.59
CA ALA A 92 4.02 -23.67 2.01
C ALA A 92 4.08 -23.13 3.45
N GLU A 93 4.74 -23.85 4.38
CA GLU A 93 5.00 -23.35 5.74
C GLU A 93 5.74 -22.01 5.71
N TYR A 94 6.82 -21.94 4.93
CA TYR A 94 7.56 -20.69 4.75
C TYR A 94 6.70 -19.58 4.12
N MET A 95 5.85 -19.88 3.13
CA MET A 95 4.94 -18.89 2.53
C MET A 95 3.93 -18.33 3.52
N VAL A 96 3.39 -19.17 4.42
CA VAL A 96 2.48 -18.72 5.48
C VAL A 96 3.19 -17.72 6.40
N GLU A 97 4.45 -17.98 6.79
CA GLU A 97 5.25 -17.04 7.57
C GLU A 97 5.48 -15.70 6.85
N GLN A 98 5.54 -15.71 5.51
CA GLN A 98 5.66 -14.51 4.68
C GLN A 98 4.31 -13.84 4.37
N GLN A 99 3.24 -14.20 5.07
CA GLN A 99 1.87 -13.71 4.84
C GLN A 99 1.31 -14.03 3.44
N GLN A 100 1.83 -15.06 2.77
CA GLN A 100 1.39 -15.55 1.47
C GLN A 100 0.57 -16.84 1.60
N ALA A 101 -0.39 -16.84 2.54
CA ALA A 101 -1.18 -18.03 2.87
C ALA A 101 -2.01 -18.58 1.69
N GLU A 102 -2.49 -17.72 0.78
CA GLU A 102 -3.21 -18.19 -0.40
C GLU A 102 -2.31 -19.00 -1.35
N GLN A 103 -1.08 -18.53 -1.60
CA GLN A 103 -0.10 -19.25 -2.41
C GLN A 103 0.33 -20.57 -1.75
N ALA A 104 0.46 -20.56 -0.42
CA ALA A 104 0.71 -21.77 0.36
C ALA A 104 -0.41 -22.79 0.16
N GLY A 105 -1.67 -22.35 0.22
CA GLY A 105 -2.85 -23.20 -0.03
C GLY A 105 -2.84 -23.83 -1.42
N LEU A 106 -2.53 -23.06 -2.46
CA LEU A 106 -2.43 -23.57 -3.84
C LEU A 106 -1.36 -24.66 -3.96
N LEU A 107 -0.20 -24.45 -3.34
CA LEU A 107 0.90 -25.41 -3.38
C LEU A 107 0.58 -26.70 -2.62
N LEU A 108 -0.04 -26.57 -1.45
CA LEU A 108 -0.49 -27.71 -0.62
C LEU A 108 -1.58 -28.51 -1.34
N TRP A 109 -2.55 -27.83 -1.95
CA TRP A 109 -3.62 -28.50 -2.67
C TRP A 109 -3.06 -29.28 -3.86
N ARG A 110 -2.15 -28.67 -4.63
CA ARG A 110 -1.47 -29.30 -5.76
C ARG A 110 -0.68 -30.56 -5.37
N CYS A 111 -0.08 -30.61 -4.17
CA CYS A 111 0.66 -31.78 -3.71
C CYS A 111 -0.19 -32.81 -2.93
N GLY A 112 -1.51 -32.66 -2.94
CA GLY A 112 -2.45 -33.60 -2.34
C GLY A 112 -2.62 -33.45 -0.82
N GLU A 113 -2.17 -32.35 -0.22
CA GLU A 113 -2.36 -32.03 1.20
C GLU A 113 -3.64 -31.22 1.42
N ALA A 114 -4.80 -31.84 1.16
CA ALA A 114 -6.10 -31.16 1.17
C ALA A 114 -6.43 -30.48 2.51
N VAL A 115 -6.24 -31.16 3.64
CA VAL A 115 -6.58 -30.61 4.97
C VAL A 115 -5.76 -29.36 5.30
N ARG A 116 -4.45 -29.39 4.98
CA ARG A 116 -3.56 -28.24 5.19
C ARG A 116 -3.86 -27.11 4.22
N ALA A 117 -4.19 -27.45 2.97
CA ALA A 117 -4.61 -26.47 1.98
C ALA A 117 -5.88 -25.73 2.41
N LEU A 118 -6.88 -26.45 2.95
CA LEU A 118 -8.09 -25.87 3.49
C LEU A 118 -7.78 -24.86 4.59
N GLN A 119 -6.93 -25.23 5.56
CA GLN A 119 -6.51 -24.32 6.64
C GLN A 119 -5.83 -23.05 6.09
N ALA A 120 -4.96 -23.19 5.09
CA ALA A 120 -4.29 -22.06 4.45
C ALA A 120 -5.28 -21.14 3.72
N PHE A 121 -6.24 -21.69 2.96
CA PHE A 121 -7.26 -20.90 2.27
C PHE A 121 -8.24 -20.21 3.22
N VAL A 122 -8.61 -20.86 4.33
CA VAL A 122 -9.39 -20.24 5.40
C VAL A 122 -8.61 -19.10 6.05
N GLY A 123 -7.32 -19.32 6.33
CA GLY A 123 -6.42 -18.30 6.87
C GLY A 123 -6.28 -17.07 5.96
N SER A 124 -6.32 -17.25 4.64
CA SER A 124 -6.22 -16.18 3.66
C SER A 124 -7.57 -15.61 3.18
N ALA A 125 -8.69 -16.05 3.75
CA ALA A 125 -10.05 -15.71 3.29
C ALA A 125 -10.27 -15.97 1.77
N SER A 126 -9.61 -16.99 1.22
CA SER A 126 -9.80 -17.46 -0.17
C SER A 126 -10.96 -18.47 -0.19
N TRP A 127 -12.17 -17.99 0.07
CA TRP A 127 -13.34 -18.83 0.34
C TRP A 127 -13.70 -19.78 -0.79
N ARG A 128 -13.54 -19.37 -2.06
CA ARG A 128 -13.84 -20.25 -3.22
C ARG A 128 -12.94 -21.48 -3.22
N ASN A 129 -11.63 -21.27 -3.02
CA ASN A 129 -10.67 -22.36 -2.94
C ASN A 129 -10.91 -23.21 -1.68
N ALA A 130 -11.21 -22.58 -0.55
CA ALA A 130 -11.54 -23.30 0.69
C ALA A 130 -12.72 -24.26 0.47
N LEU A 131 -13.82 -23.80 -0.15
CA LEU A 131 -14.97 -24.65 -0.44
C LEU A 131 -14.67 -25.74 -1.48
N CYS A 132 -13.93 -25.42 -2.55
CA CYS A 132 -13.51 -26.44 -3.52
C CYS A 132 -12.70 -27.57 -2.85
N VAL A 133 -11.81 -27.22 -1.91
CA VAL A 133 -11.05 -28.22 -1.14
C VAL A 133 -11.94 -28.95 -0.16
N ALA A 134 -12.86 -28.25 0.52
CA ALA A 134 -13.80 -28.82 1.46
C ALA A 134 -14.67 -29.91 0.80
N GLU A 135 -15.13 -29.70 -0.44
CA GLU A 135 -15.89 -30.70 -1.21
C GLU A 135 -15.08 -31.96 -1.57
N GLN A 136 -13.75 -31.88 -1.64
CA GLN A 136 -12.88 -33.04 -1.84
C GLN A 136 -12.63 -33.83 -0.56
N ILE A 137 -12.99 -33.25 0.60
CA ILE A 137 -12.92 -33.89 1.90
C ILE A 137 -14.35 -34.37 2.22
N PRO A 138 -14.55 -35.59 2.74
CA PRO A 138 -15.88 -36.06 3.12
C PRO A 138 -16.37 -35.35 4.40
N LEU A 139 -16.64 -34.05 4.31
CA LEU A 139 -17.18 -33.23 5.38
C LEU A 139 -18.69 -33.42 5.45
N PRO A 140 -19.28 -33.64 6.64
CA PRO A 140 -20.73 -33.62 6.80
C PRO A 140 -21.27 -32.22 6.51
N PRO A 141 -22.54 -32.09 6.08
CA PRO A 141 -23.14 -30.83 5.68
C PRO A 141 -23.09 -29.77 6.79
N ASP A 142 -23.22 -30.17 8.05
CA ASP A 142 -23.17 -29.27 9.20
C ASP A 142 -21.78 -28.62 9.35
N GLN A 143 -20.71 -29.36 9.05
CA GLN A 143 -19.34 -28.81 9.09
C GLN A 143 -19.09 -27.85 7.93
N LEU A 144 -19.68 -28.11 6.76
CA LEU A 144 -19.61 -27.17 5.63
C LEU A 144 -20.32 -25.85 5.95
N ALA A 145 -21.48 -25.92 6.62
CA ALA A 145 -22.21 -24.75 7.07
C ALA A 145 -21.43 -23.95 8.14
N LEU A 146 -20.76 -24.63 9.08
CA LEU A 146 -19.87 -23.99 10.06
C LEU A 146 -18.68 -23.30 9.38
N LEU A 147 -18.02 -23.99 8.45
CA LEU A 147 -16.93 -23.43 7.66
C LEU A 147 -17.37 -22.17 6.88
N ALA A 148 -18.56 -22.20 6.29
CA ALA A 148 -19.12 -21.06 5.58
C ALA A 148 -19.34 -19.86 6.54
N ARG A 149 -19.83 -20.09 7.76
CA ARG A 149 -19.98 -19.04 8.78
C ARG A 149 -18.63 -18.47 9.23
N ASP A 150 -17.64 -19.31 9.52
CA ASP A 150 -16.28 -18.86 9.89
C ASP A 150 -15.63 -17.99 8.80
N LEU A 151 -15.80 -18.39 7.53
CA LEU A 151 -15.32 -17.63 6.39
C LEU A 151 -16.10 -16.31 6.23
N THR A 152 -17.40 -16.32 6.50
CA THR A 152 -18.27 -15.13 6.46
C THR A 152 -17.76 -14.07 7.44
N GLU A 153 -17.44 -14.44 8.68
CA GLU A 153 -16.90 -13.50 9.68
C GLU A 153 -15.61 -12.82 9.18
N LYS A 154 -14.70 -13.61 8.59
CA LYS A 154 -13.46 -13.09 8.00
C LYS A 154 -13.73 -12.15 6.83
N LEU A 155 -14.69 -12.50 5.95
CA LEU A 155 -15.05 -11.66 4.80
C LEU A 155 -15.71 -10.35 5.23
N ILE A 156 -16.56 -10.37 6.25
CA ILE A 156 -17.17 -9.17 6.85
C ILE A 156 -16.09 -8.26 7.43
N ALA A 157 -15.11 -8.81 8.16
CA ALA A 157 -13.97 -8.05 8.67
C ALA A 157 -13.16 -7.36 7.55
N LEU A 158 -13.11 -7.99 6.36
CA LEU A 158 -12.48 -7.46 5.15
C LEU A 158 -13.41 -6.56 4.31
N ARG A 159 -14.62 -6.25 4.79
CA ARG A 159 -15.67 -5.49 4.08
C ARG A 159 -16.14 -6.12 2.76
N ARG A 160 -15.97 -7.44 2.59
CA ARG A 160 -16.40 -8.23 1.41
C ARG A 160 -17.81 -8.80 1.61
N TYR A 161 -18.79 -7.92 1.79
CA TYR A 161 -20.16 -8.30 2.18
C TYR A 161 -20.92 -9.10 1.12
N THR A 162 -20.71 -8.83 -0.17
CA THR A 162 -21.34 -9.59 -1.26
C THR A 162 -20.93 -11.06 -1.24
N GLU A 163 -19.66 -11.32 -0.98
CA GLU A 163 -19.12 -12.68 -0.90
C GLU A 163 -19.54 -13.38 0.39
N ALA A 164 -19.59 -12.67 1.51
CA ALA A 164 -20.12 -13.17 2.77
C ALA A 164 -21.58 -13.61 2.64
N ALA A 165 -22.41 -12.80 1.97
CA ALA A 165 -23.82 -13.13 1.74
C ALA A 165 -24.00 -14.40 0.89
N ILE A 166 -23.16 -14.61 -0.12
CA ILE A 166 -23.17 -15.84 -0.93
C ILE A 166 -22.90 -17.07 -0.06
N LEU A 167 -21.93 -16.98 0.87
CA LEU A 167 -21.62 -18.09 1.79
C LEU A 167 -22.80 -18.42 2.70
N LEU A 168 -23.41 -17.39 3.29
CA LEU A 168 -24.56 -17.53 4.17
C LEU A 168 -25.77 -18.11 3.43
N GLU A 169 -26.08 -17.57 2.25
CA GLU A 169 -27.22 -18.00 1.44
C GLU A 169 -27.05 -19.44 0.93
N GLN A 170 -25.92 -19.74 0.27
CA GLN A 170 -25.78 -20.97 -0.51
C GLN A 170 -25.29 -22.16 0.33
N TYR A 171 -24.43 -21.91 1.33
CA TYR A 171 -23.77 -22.96 2.10
C TYR A 171 -24.33 -23.07 3.52
N ALA A 172 -24.50 -21.95 4.22
CA ALA A 172 -25.11 -21.96 5.56
C ALA A 172 -26.65 -22.07 5.53
N LYS A 173 -27.26 -21.81 4.36
CA LYS A 173 -28.72 -21.78 4.14
C LYS A 173 -29.44 -20.81 5.06
N ASP A 174 -28.77 -19.71 5.41
CA ASP A 174 -29.26 -18.69 6.32
C ASP A 174 -29.55 -17.39 5.55
N CYS A 175 -30.77 -17.28 5.06
CA CYS A 175 -31.18 -16.14 4.25
C CYS A 175 -31.27 -14.83 5.06
N GLU A 176 -31.60 -14.90 6.35
CA GLU A 176 -31.74 -13.71 7.20
C GLU A 176 -30.38 -13.08 7.46
N GLU A 177 -29.40 -13.89 7.86
CA GLU A 177 -28.03 -13.43 8.05
C GLU A 177 -27.44 -12.91 6.73
N ALA A 178 -27.72 -13.57 5.60
CA ALA A 178 -27.25 -13.13 4.28
C ALA A 178 -27.81 -11.75 3.91
N ILE A 179 -29.12 -11.53 4.10
CA ILE A 179 -29.75 -10.22 3.87
C ILE A 179 -29.16 -9.17 4.81
N SER A 180 -29.01 -9.48 6.10
CA SER A 180 -28.44 -8.56 7.09
C SER A 180 -27.01 -8.14 6.74
N ALA A 181 -26.18 -9.09 6.26
CA ALA A 181 -24.82 -8.81 5.81
C ALA A 181 -24.80 -7.85 4.59
N LEU A 182 -25.71 -8.05 3.62
CA LEU A 182 -25.82 -7.16 2.46
C LEU A 182 -26.30 -5.75 2.84
N VAL A 183 -27.26 -5.64 3.76
CA VAL A 183 -27.75 -4.36 4.30
C VAL A 183 -26.62 -3.61 4.98
N THR A 184 -25.83 -4.31 5.81
CA THR A 184 -24.66 -3.74 6.50
C THR A 184 -23.57 -3.31 5.50
N GLY A 185 -23.44 -4.04 4.39
CA GLY A 185 -22.53 -3.72 3.30
C GLY A 185 -23.01 -2.67 2.31
N ALA A 186 -24.18 -2.05 2.54
CA ALA A 186 -24.82 -1.11 1.61
C ALA A 186 -25.05 -1.69 0.19
N VAL A 187 -25.24 -3.01 0.08
CA VAL A 187 -25.53 -3.71 -1.18
C VAL A 187 -27.04 -3.81 -1.37
N TRP A 188 -27.68 -2.65 -1.52
CA TRP A 188 -29.13 -2.50 -1.41
C TRP A 188 -29.94 -3.33 -2.41
N GLU A 189 -29.51 -3.35 -3.68
CA GLU A 189 -30.24 -4.03 -4.75
C GLU A 189 -30.26 -5.55 -4.55
N GLU A 190 -29.12 -6.12 -4.15
CA GLU A 190 -29.02 -7.55 -3.88
C GLU A 190 -29.73 -7.94 -2.58
N ALA A 191 -29.64 -7.10 -1.54
CA ALA A 191 -30.42 -7.30 -0.31
C ALA A 191 -31.92 -7.36 -0.62
N LEU A 192 -32.41 -6.41 -1.43
CA LEU A 192 -33.82 -6.36 -1.83
C LEU A 192 -34.21 -7.58 -2.68
N ARG A 193 -33.36 -8.01 -3.61
CA ARG A 193 -33.58 -9.22 -4.40
C ARG A 193 -33.75 -10.45 -3.51
N LEU A 194 -32.87 -10.63 -2.52
CA LEU A 194 -32.95 -11.77 -1.58
C LEU A 194 -34.19 -11.71 -0.70
N VAL A 195 -34.56 -10.53 -0.21
CA VAL A 195 -35.80 -10.31 0.54
C VAL A 195 -37.01 -10.83 -0.22
N TYR A 196 -37.15 -10.47 -1.50
CA TYR A 196 -38.26 -10.94 -2.33
C TYR A 196 -38.11 -12.41 -2.72
N LEU A 197 -36.90 -12.89 -2.99
CA LEU A 197 -36.64 -14.29 -3.34
C LEU A 197 -37.11 -15.24 -2.22
N TYR A 198 -36.85 -14.89 -0.97
CA TYR A 198 -37.19 -15.71 0.20
C TYR A 198 -38.50 -15.31 0.89
N ASN A 199 -39.28 -14.40 0.30
CA ASN A 199 -40.54 -13.90 0.85
C ASN A 199 -40.42 -13.32 2.28
N ARG A 200 -39.30 -12.64 2.58
CA ARG A 200 -39.01 -12.02 3.88
C ARG A 200 -39.18 -10.51 3.88
N GLN A 201 -40.34 -10.07 3.39
CA GLN A 201 -40.68 -8.65 3.27
C GLN A 201 -40.77 -7.93 4.62
N ASP A 202 -40.93 -8.67 5.72
CA ASP A 202 -40.80 -8.16 7.09
C ASP A 202 -39.46 -7.42 7.32
N ILE A 203 -38.37 -7.93 6.73
CA ILE A 203 -37.02 -7.36 6.85
C ILE A 203 -36.92 -5.97 6.20
N ILE A 204 -37.81 -5.63 5.27
CA ILE A 204 -37.84 -4.31 4.62
C ILE A 204 -38.06 -3.22 5.67
N GLU A 205 -39.06 -3.39 6.53
CA GLU A 205 -39.41 -2.41 7.55
C GLU A 205 -38.46 -2.46 8.75
N THR A 206 -38.02 -3.65 9.16
CA THR A 206 -37.23 -3.82 10.38
C THR A 206 -35.75 -3.47 10.21
N ASN A 207 -35.16 -3.73 9.03
CA ASN A 207 -33.72 -3.58 8.82
C ASN A 207 -33.40 -2.65 7.64
N LEU A 208 -33.98 -2.90 6.46
CA LEU A 208 -33.56 -2.23 5.23
C LEU A 208 -33.87 -0.73 5.22
N LYS A 209 -35.13 -0.34 5.50
CA LYS A 209 -35.54 1.07 5.54
C LYS A 209 -34.79 1.87 6.62
N PRO A 210 -34.67 1.40 7.87
CA PRO A 210 -33.85 2.07 8.89
C PRO A 210 -32.39 2.27 8.42
N ALA A 211 -31.76 1.23 7.86
CA ALA A 211 -30.39 1.31 7.38
C ALA A 211 -30.23 2.31 6.22
N LEU A 212 -31.20 2.41 5.31
CA LEU A 212 -31.18 3.41 4.23
C LEU A 212 -31.24 4.84 4.77
N LEU A 213 -32.10 5.10 5.76
CA LEU A 213 -32.23 6.41 6.38
C LEU A 213 -30.96 6.78 7.16
N GLU A 214 -30.41 5.84 7.92
CA GLU A 214 -29.15 6.02 8.64
C GLU A 214 -27.98 6.28 7.68
N ALA A 215 -27.85 5.49 6.61
CA ALA A 215 -26.84 5.67 5.59
C ALA A 215 -26.96 7.03 4.90
N CYS A 216 -28.19 7.46 4.57
CA CYS A 216 -28.43 8.79 4.01
C CYS A 216 -27.99 9.89 4.97
N SER A 217 -28.40 9.81 6.24
CA SER A 217 -28.02 10.82 7.24
C SER A 217 -26.49 10.88 7.44
N SER A 218 -25.84 9.73 7.56
CA SER A 218 -24.39 9.61 7.72
C SER A 218 -23.65 10.20 6.53
N GLN A 219 -24.13 9.92 5.31
CA GLN A 219 -23.53 10.43 4.09
C GLN A 219 -23.68 11.93 3.95
N THR A 220 -24.85 12.48 4.30
CA THR A 220 -25.06 13.95 4.31
C THR A 220 -24.12 14.63 5.31
N THR A 221 -24.04 14.15 6.55
CA THR A 221 -23.13 14.71 7.55
C THR A 221 -21.66 14.59 7.16
N TYR A 222 -21.27 13.46 6.54
CA TYR A 222 -19.93 13.29 5.99
C TYR A 222 -19.62 14.35 4.92
N LEU A 223 -20.54 14.57 3.98
CA LEU A 223 -20.35 15.57 2.92
C LEU A 223 -20.24 16.99 3.48
N GLU A 224 -21.11 17.36 4.43
CA GLU A 224 -21.05 18.66 5.10
C GLU A 224 -19.68 18.87 5.78
N ALA A 225 -19.18 17.86 6.49
CA ALA A 225 -17.86 17.92 7.13
C ALA A 225 -16.71 18.05 6.11
N GLN A 226 -16.74 17.28 5.02
CA GLN A 226 -15.73 17.39 3.95
C GLN A 226 -15.74 18.77 3.30
N MET A 227 -16.92 19.33 3.05
CA MET A 227 -17.04 20.66 2.43
C MET A 227 -16.59 21.77 3.38
N ALA A 228 -16.91 21.69 4.67
CA ALA A 228 -16.40 22.62 5.66
C ALA A 228 -14.86 22.58 5.75
N MET A 229 -14.26 21.38 5.71
CA MET A 229 -12.80 21.22 5.68
C MET A 229 -12.19 21.75 4.39
N LEU A 230 -12.80 21.50 3.23
CA LEU A 230 -12.35 22.01 1.94
C LEU A 230 -12.31 23.54 1.95
N ILE A 231 -13.39 24.19 2.39
CA ILE A 231 -13.47 25.65 2.50
C ILE A 231 -12.39 26.16 3.45
N ARG A 232 -12.26 25.57 4.64
CA ARG A 232 -11.22 25.97 5.62
C ARG A 232 -9.81 25.89 5.04
N HIS A 233 -9.46 24.77 4.41
CA HIS A 233 -8.12 24.58 3.84
C HIS A 233 -7.87 25.51 2.65
N LYS A 234 -8.88 25.73 1.80
CA LYS A 234 -8.80 26.69 0.69
C LYS A 234 -8.60 28.12 1.18
N THR A 235 -9.38 28.58 2.16
CA THR A 235 -9.22 29.91 2.76
C THR A 235 -7.85 30.07 3.40
N ARG A 236 -7.36 29.06 4.13
CA ARG A 236 -6.02 29.12 4.74
C ARG A 236 -4.92 29.17 3.69
N LEU A 237 -5.04 28.37 2.63
CA LEU A 237 -4.06 28.35 1.54
C LEU A 237 -3.96 29.72 0.85
N ALA A 238 -5.08 30.40 0.62
CA ALA A 238 -5.10 31.76 0.08
C ALA A 238 -4.31 32.75 0.96
N VAL A 239 -4.50 32.69 2.29
CA VAL A 239 -3.74 33.53 3.25
C VAL A 239 -2.25 33.19 3.21
N VAL A 240 -1.87 31.91 3.16
CA VAL A 240 -0.46 31.49 3.09
C VAL A 240 0.19 31.99 1.79
N TRP A 241 -0.52 31.97 0.67
CA TRP A 241 -0.02 32.52 -0.59
C TRP A 241 0.10 34.04 -0.57
N GLU A 242 -0.86 34.76 0.02
CA GLU A 242 -0.78 36.21 0.18
C GLU A 242 0.43 36.62 1.03
N VAL A 243 0.67 35.93 2.15
CA VAL A 243 1.86 36.16 3.00
C VAL A 243 3.14 35.88 2.23
N LYS A 244 3.22 34.74 1.53
CA LYS A 244 4.41 34.40 0.72
C LYS A 244 4.68 35.40 -0.40
N GLU A 245 3.63 35.90 -1.04
CA GLU A 245 3.76 36.90 -2.10
C GLU A 245 4.21 38.25 -1.52
N LYS A 246 3.65 38.66 -0.38
CA LYS A 246 4.09 39.86 0.32
C LYS A 246 5.56 39.78 0.74
N ASP A 247 5.97 38.67 1.36
CA ASP A 247 7.37 38.43 1.72
C ASP A 247 8.29 38.46 0.48
N ARG A 248 7.80 37.98 -0.67
CA ARG A 248 8.53 38.02 -1.95
C ARG A 248 8.69 39.44 -2.49
N LEU A 249 7.65 40.27 -2.42
CA LEU A 249 7.72 41.67 -2.85
C LEU A 249 8.60 42.53 -1.93
N GLU A 250 8.52 42.34 -0.61
CA GLU A 250 9.40 43.04 0.34
C GLU A 250 10.89 42.72 0.08
N LEU A 251 11.20 41.48 -0.30
CA LEU A 251 12.56 41.07 -0.67
C LEU A 251 13.05 41.70 -2.00
N LEU A 252 12.14 42.09 -2.90
CA LEU A 252 12.46 42.69 -4.19
C LEU A 252 12.62 44.22 -4.11
N ASP A 253 12.01 44.88 -3.12
CA ASP A 253 12.08 46.33 -2.92
C ASP A 253 13.34 46.76 -2.15
N GLU A 254 13.99 45.84 -1.43
CA GLU A 254 15.26 46.07 -0.71
C GLU A 254 16.51 46.05 -1.63
N ASP A 255 16.40 45.61 -2.89
CA ASP A 255 17.52 45.54 -3.84
C ASP A 255 17.48 46.69 -4.89
N VAL A 256 18.18 47.80 -4.54
CA VAL A 256 19.07 48.67 -5.39
C VAL A 256 18.55 50.09 -5.80
N PRO A 257 19.37 51.20 -5.85
CA PRO A 257 20.79 51.42 -5.41
C PRO A 257 21.11 52.71 -4.58
N ASP A 258 22.36 52.74 -4.08
CA ASP A 258 23.20 53.90 -3.70
C ASP A 258 23.02 54.56 -2.31
N CYS A 259 23.60 53.91 -1.29
CA CYS A 259 24.25 54.66 -0.21
C CYS A 259 25.53 53.90 0.22
N PRO A 260 26.74 54.49 0.05
CA PRO A 260 27.99 53.82 0.41
C PRO A 260 28.28 54.00 1.90
N GLU A 261 27.52 53.35 2.77
CA GLU A 261 27.90 53.04 4.17
C GLU A 261 27.00 51.90 4.68
N ALA A 262 27.26 50.69 4.20
CA ALA A 262 26.74 49.45 4.79
C ALA A 262 27.90 48.64 5.39
N GLU A 263 28.72 49.31 6.18
CA GLU A 263 29.54 48.68 7.21
C GLU A 263 28.99 49.16 8.55
N LEU A 264 28.86 48.24 9.50
CA LEU A 264 28.28 48.45 10.84
C LEU A 264 26.76 48.33 10.88
N TYR A 265 26.22 47.11 10.89
CA TYR A 265 25.18 46.64 11.83
C TYR A 265 24.83 45.20 11.46
N SER A 266 25.71 44.28 11.83
CA SER A 266 25.41 42.85 11.87
C SER A 266 26.16 42.20 13.04
N GLU A 267 25.98 42.76 14.24
CA GLU A 267 26.33 42.10 15.49
C GLU A 267 25.40 42.59 16.59
N ALA A 268 24.33 41.82 16.88
CA ALA A 268 23.78 41.65 18.24
C ALA A 268 22.45 40.89 18.18
N SER A 269 22.50 39.56 18.18
CA SER A 269 21.57 38.79 19.00
C SER A 269 22.15 37.40 19.25
N SER A 270 22.89 37.29 20.36
CA SER A 270 23.27 36.03 20.96
C SER A 270 23.09 36.13 22.48
N VAL A 271 22.14 35.37 22.99
CA VAL A 271 22.04 34.88 24.38
C VAL A 271 21.36 33.51 24.24
N MET A 272 21.76 32.40 24.86
CA MET A 272 22.72 32.13 25.94
C MET A 272 23.00 30.61 25.91
N THR A 273 24.28 30.26 25.79
CA THR A 273 25.07 29.21 26.46
C THR A 273 24.46 27.83 26.83
N GLY A 274 25.16 26.78 26.35
CA GLY A 274 25.17 25.43 26.90
C GLY A 274 26.45 24.69 26.49
N SER A 275 27.48 24.82 27.32
CA SER A 275 28.87 24.42 27.11
C SER A 275 29.09 22.90 26.95
N HIS A 276 29.98 22.49 26.03
CA HIS A 276 31.11 21.61 26.36
C HIS A 276 32.16 21.61 25.24
N ALA A 277 33.41 21.54 25.68
CA ALA A 277 34.62 21.87 24.95
C ALA A 277 35.17 20.74 24.05
N GLY A 278 35.71 21.16 22.91
CA GLY A 278 37.02 20.72 22.40
C GLY A 278 37.12 19.37 21.70
N SER A 279 37.25 19.39 20.37
CA SER A 279 38.43 18.83 19.69
C SER A 279 38.45 19.23 18.22
N LYS A 280 39.66 19.30 17.68
CA LYS A 280 40.09 19.76 16.35
C LYS A 280 39.66 18.77 15.25
N TYR A 281 40.18 19.01 14.03
CA TYR A 281 40.19 18.21 12.79
C TYR A 281 39.02 18.31 11.79
N SER A 282 39.42 18.79 10.62
CA SER A 282 38.66 19.04 9.39
C SER A 282 38.56 17.80 8.48
N HIS A 283 37.60 17.91 7.54
CA HIS A 283 37.46 17.24 6.23
C HIS A 283 36.68 15.91 6.07
N SER A 284 35.69 16.02 5.17
CA SER A 284 35.12 15.03 4.24
C SER A 284 34.12 13.98 4.79
N ASN A 285 32.84 14.09 4.40
CA ASN A 285 32.28 13.30 3.29
C ASN A 285 30.75 13.51 3.11
N SER A 286 30.41 13.82 1.87
CA SER A 286 29.07 13.85 1.26
C SER A 286 28.44 12.46 1.20
N SER A 287 27.58 12.09 2.16
CA SER A 287 26.77 10.85 2.05
C SER A 287 25.47 10.83 2.87
N ARG A 288 24.94 11.99 3.29
CA ARG A 288 23.75 12.05 4.18
C ARG A 288 22.41 12.44 3.52
N SER A 289 22.37 12.67 2.21
CA SER A 289 21.16 13.15 1.52
C SER A 289 20.00 12.14 1.46
N SER A 290 20.26 10.82 1.34
CA SER A 290 19.19 9.82 1.15
C SER A 290 18.44 9.42 2.43
N LYS A 291 19.05 9.57 3.61
CA LYS A 291 18.39 9.27 4.90
C LYS A 291 17.52 10.42 5.39
N ASN A 292 17.80 11.66 4.97
CA ASN A 292 16.98 12.82 5.30
C ASN A 292 15.76 12.97 4.36
N SER A 293 15.85 12.65 3.06
CA SER A 293 14.64 12.64 2.20
C SER A 293 13.63 11.61 2.69
N ARG A 294 14.07 10.38 3.03
CA ARG A 294 13.20 9.34 3.61
C ARG A 294 12.62 9.71 4.99
N LYS A 295 13.25 10.63 5.72
CA LYS A 295 12.74 11.14 7.00
C LYS A 295 11.80 12.33 6.80
N ALA A 296 11.93 13.08 5.70
CA ALA A 296 11.00 14.11 5.26
C ALA A 296 9.74 13.51 4.61
N GLU A 297 9.88 12.50 3.75
CA GLU A 297 8.78 11.71 3.15
C GLU A 297 7.91 10.98 4.19
N ARG A 298 8.46 10.73 5.39
CA ARG A 298 7.75 10.09 6.51
C ARG A 298 7.11 11.07 7.48
N LYS A 299 7.27 12.38 7.29
CA LYS A 299 6.51 13.34 8.07
C LYS A 299 5.10 13.36 7.50
N LYS A 300 4.15 12.84 8.29
CA LYS A 300 2.73 13.06 8.03
C LYS A 300 2.50 14.58 7.86
N PRO A 301 1.67 15.01 6.90
CA PRO A 301 1.36 16.42 6.73
C PRO A 301 0.89 16.95 8.08
N SER A 302 1.58 17.98 8.58
CA SER A 302 1.30 18.57 9.88
C SER A 302 0.50 19.82 9.62
N LEU A 303 -0.82 19.73 9.70
CA LEU A 303 -1.78 20.84 9.54
C LEU A 303 -1.72 21.88 10.67
N LYS A 304 -0.55 22.06 11.31
CA LYS A 304 -0.32 23.11 12.29
C LYS A 304 0.10 24.38 11.54
N GLU A 305 -0.59 25.46 11.85
CA GLU A 305 -0.39 26.77 11.24
C GLU A 305 1.02 27.30 11.54
N GLY A 306 1.67 27.90 10.53
CA GLY A 306 2.97 28.56 10.66
C GLY A 306 4.19 27.64 10.56
N ILE A 307 4.01 26.39 10.12
CA ILE A 307 5.14 25.47 9.86
C ILE A 307 5.74 25.75 8.47
N PRO A 308 7.07 25.62 8.29
CA PRO A 308 7.66 25.64 6.96
C PRO A 308 7.03 24.56 6.05
N LEU A 309 6.52 24.96 4.87
CA LEU A 309 5.80 24.13 3.88
C LEU A 309 4.31 23.87 4.18
N GLU A 310 3.66 24.71 5.00
CA GLU A 310 2.22 24.63 5.26
C GLU A 310 1.36 24.58 3.98
N ASP A 311 1.75 25.28 2.91
CA ASP A 311 1.07 25.25 1.62
C ASP A 311 1.05 23.86 0.98
N MET A 312 2.14 23.11 1.04
CA MET A 312 2.20 21.75 0.49
C MET A 312 1.34 20.78 1.30
N ASP A 313 1.32 20.91 2.63
CA ASP A 313 0.47 20.10 3.49
C ASP A 313 -1.02 20.37 3.23
N LEU A 314 -1.39 21.63 2.99
CA LEU A 314 -2.75 22.03 2.61
C LEU A 314 -3.14 21.50 1.22
N LEU A 315 -2.23 21.52 0.25
CA LEU A 315 -2.47 20.96 -1.09
C LEU A 315 -2.74 19.46 -1.04
N HIS A 316 -1.96 18.70 -0.24
CA HIS A 316 -2.21 17.27 -0.04
C HIS A 316 -3.56 17.02 0.65
N ALA A 317 -3.89 17.79 1.69
CA ALA A 317 -5.18 17.66 2.37
C ALA A 317 -6.37 17.95 1.44
N LEU A 318 -6.27 18.98 0.58
CA LEU A 318 -7.28 19.28 -0.43
C LEU A 318 -7.42 18.15 -1.45
N ALA A 319 -6.31 17.60 -1.93
CA ALA A 319 -6.32 16.46 -2.85
C ALA A 319 -6.95 15.22 -2.22
N ASP A 320 -6.66 14.92 -0.96
CA ASP A 320 -7.24 13.81 -0.20
C ASP A 320 -8.75 13.98 -0.02
N ILE A 321 -9.22 15.19 0.30
CA ILE A 321 -10.66 15.49 0.39
C ILE A 321 -11.34 15.21 -0.95
N ILE A 322 -10.83 15.76 -2.05
CA ILE A 322 -11.38 15.56 -3.40
C ILE A 322 -11.42 14.07 -3.76
N HIS A 323 -10.34 13.34 -3.49
CA HIS A 323 -10.28 11.91 -3.75
C HIS A 323 -11.31 11.12 -2.92
N SER A 324 -11.46 11.47 -1.64
CA SER A 324 -12.40 10.79 -0.73
C SER A 324 -13.87 11.01 -1.12
N VAL A 325 -14.24 12.24 -1.51
CA VAL A 325 -15.60 12.58 -1.96
C VAL A 325 -15.89 12.00 -3.34
N ASP A 326 -14.90 11.95 -4.25
CA ASP A 326 -15.09 11.25 -5.51
C ASP A 326 -15.24 9.74 -5.30
N LYS A 327 -14.52 9.14 -4.33
CA LYS A 327 -14.54 7.69 -4.05
C LYS A 327 -15.95 7.14 -3.81
N ILE A 328 -16.76 7.86 -3.02
CA ILE A 328 -18.13 7.49 -2.62
C ILE A 328 -19.19 7.66 -3.73
N ARG A 329 -18.82 8.15 -4.92
CA ARG A 329 -19.75 8.43 -6.04
C ARG A 329 -20.70 7.27 -6.37
N GLY A 330 -20.17 6.05 -6.42
CA GLY A 330 -20.96 4.85 -6.71
C GLY A 330 -21.90 4.45 -5.56
N GLU A 331 -21.46 4.67 -4.32
CA GLU A 331 -22.24 4.38 -3.10
C GLU A 331 -23.41 5.35 -2.97
N VAL A 332 -23.19 6.64 -3.25
CA VAL A 332 -24.28 7.64 -3.33
C VAL A 332 -25.29 7.23 -4.40
N HIS A 333 -24.83 6.80 -5.57
CA HIS A 333 -25.74 6.37 -6.64
C HIS A 333 -26.60 5.17 -6.23
N SER A 334 -26.01 4.14 -5.63
CA SER A 334 -26.76 2.95 -5.19
C SER A 334 -27.77 3.31 -4.11
N LEU A 335 -27.39 4.18 -3.17
CA LEU A 335 -28.25 4.65 -2.09
C LEU A 335 -29.44 5.45 -2.65
N LEU A 336 -29.20 6.41 -3.56
CA LEU A 336 -30.27 7.19 -4.19
C LEU A 336 -31.30 6.31 -4.90
N LYS A 337 -30.84 5.28 -5.64
CA LYS A 337 -31.75 4.32 -6.29
C LYS A 337 -32.62 3.59 -5.27
N ALA A 338 -32.00 3.08 -4.19
CA ALA A 338 -32.72 2.37 -3.15
C ALA A 338 -33.73 3.28 -2.43
N MET A 339 -33.35 4.52 -2.10
CA MET A 339 -34.25 5.48 -1.46
C MET A 339 -35.46 5.83 -2.32
N MET A 340 -35.27 5.98 -3.64
CA MET A 340 -36.36 6.17 -4.59
C MET A 340 -37.37 5.01 -4.58
N LEU A 341 -36.89 3.77 -4.53
CA LEU A 341 -37.75 2.59 -4.50
C LEU A 341 -38.66 2.57 -3.25
N PHE A 342 -38.22 3.17 -2.15
CA PHE A 342 -38.95 3.25 -0.89
C PHE A 342 -39.63 4.62 -0.64
N GLN A 343 -39.74 5.47 -1.66
CA GLN A 343 -40.44 6.76 -1.61
C GLN A 343 -39.83 7.76 -0.60
N PHE A 344 -38.52 7.67 -0.35
CA PHE A 344 -37.78 8.63 0.46
C PHE A 344 -37.25 9.80 -0.37
N ASP A 345 -38.10 10.34 -1.24
CA ASP A 345 -37.74 11.31 -2.28
C ASP A 345 -37.13 12.58 -1.68
N GLY A 346 -37.66 13.07 -0.55
CA GLY A 346 -37.19 14.29 0.10
C GLY A 346 -35.81 14.16 0.74
N GLN A 347 -35.47 13.00 1.31
CA GLN A 347 -34.13 12.74 1.84
C GLN A 347 -33.15 12.49 0.69
N ALA A 348 -33.55 11.71 -0.31
CA ALA A 348 -32.73 11.42 -1.49
C ALA A 348 -32.40 12.68 -2.30
N GLY A 349 -33.38 13.56 -2.50
CA GLY A 349 -33.19 14.85 -3.18
C GLY A 349 -32.18 15.74 -2.45
N ARG A 350 -32.28 15.85 -1.12
CA ARG A 350 -31.30 16.60 -0.30
C ARG A 350 -29.89 16.02 -0.40
N LEU A 351 -29.74 14.69 -0.34
CA LEU A 351 -28.44 14.06 -0.51
C LEU A 351 -27.87 14.29 -1.92
N GLN A 352 -28.71 14.16 -2.96
CA GLN A 352 -28.31 14.42 -4.35
C GLN A 352 -27.86 15.88 -4.55
N GLN A 353 -28.59 16.83 -3.96
CA GLN A 353 -28.25 18.25 -4.00
C GLN A 353 -26.91 18.50 -3.28
N ALA A 354 -26.78 18.05 -2.03
CA ALA A 354 -25.56 18.25 -1.24
C ALA A 354 -24.34 17.64 -1.93
N TYR A 355 -24.47 16.45 -2.53
CA TYR A 355 -23.38 15.83 -3.30
C TYR A 355 -23.08 16.61 -4.58
N GLY A 356 -24.11 17.10 -5.28
CA GLY A 356 -23.94 17.94 -6.47
C GLY A 356 -23.21 19.26 -6.18
N GLU A 357 -23.60 19.94 -5.11
CA GLU A 357 -22.93 21.16 -4.61
C GLU A 357 -21.48 20.87 -4.22
N ALA A 358 -21.22 19.73 -3.55
CA ALA A 358 -19.88 19.30 -3.20
C ALA A 358 -18.99 19.09 -4.44
N LEU A 359 -19.50 18.40 -5.46
CA LEU A 359 -18.76 18.22 -6.71
C LEU A 359 -18.48 19.55 -7.42
N GLN A 360 -19.45 20.46 -7.47
CA GLN A 360 -19.27 21.79 -8.07
C GLN A 360 -18.22 22.61 -7.32
N MET A 361 -18.23 22.60 -5.99
CA MET A 361 -17.23 23.27 -5.17
C MET A 361 -15.82 22.71 -5.43
N MET A 362 -15.69 21.39 -5.58
CA MET A 362 -14.41 20.76 -5.91
C MET A 362 -13.94 21.11 -7.32
N ASP A 363 -14.82 21.06 -8.33
CA ASP A 363 -14.51 21.42 -9.72
C ASP A 363 -14.07 22.90 -9.81
N ALA A 364 -14.68 23.79 -9.03
CA ALA A 364 -14.27 25.20 -8.94
C ALA A 364 -12.95 25.40 -8.19
N ALA A 365 -12.69 24.59 -7.16
CA ALA A 365 -11.45 24.66 -6.38
C ALA A 365 -10.22 24.18 -7.17
N LEU A 366 -10.38 23.23 -8.11
CA LEU A 366 -9.28 22.70 -8.92
C LEU A 366 -8.46 23.78 -9.64
N PRO A 367 -9.04 24.64 -10.51
CA PRO A 367 -8.28 25.67 -11.21
C PRO A 367 -7.77 26.78 -10.28
N GLU A 368 -8.46 27.05 -9.17
CA GLU A 368 -8.02 28.05 -8.20
C GLU A 368 -6.78 27.60 -7.42
N VAL A 369 -6.72 26.31 -7.07
CA VAL A 369 -5.67 25.75 -6.21
C VAL A 369 -4.48 25.25 -7.05
N TRP A 370 -4.73 24.69 -8.22
CA TRP A 370 -3.70 24.18 -9.14
C TRP A 370 -3.52 25.11 -10.34
N GLN A 371 -3.17 26.38 -10.09
CA GLN A 371 -2.81 27.30 -11.16
C GLN A 371 -1.45 26.94 -11.76
N GLU A 372 -1.40 26.65 -13.06
CA GLU A 372 -0.15 26.40 -13.82
C GLU A 372 0.83 27.60 -13.78
N GLY A 373 0.37 28.79 -13.37
CA GLY A 373 1.10 30.07 -13.46
C GLY A 373 2.06 30.41 -12.31
N LEU A 374 1.88 29.87 -11.10
CA LEU A 374 2.88 30.04 -10.02
C LEU A 374 4.11 29.14 -10.23
N GLN A 375 4.02 28.22 -11.20
CA GLN A 375 4.97 27.15 -11.44
C GLN A 375 6.03 27.48 -12.50
N GLN A 376 5.87 28.59 -13.24
CA GLN A 376 6.79 28.99 -14.32
C GLN A 376 7.21 30.47 -14.30
N SER A 377 7.12 31.15 -13.16
CA SER A 377 7.79 32.46 -12.99
C SER A 377 9.23 32.32 -12.47
N GLN A 378 9.96 31.32 -12.97
CA GLN A 378 11.36 31.57 -13.30
C GLN A 378 11.34 32.11 -14.73
N ALA A 379 11.10 33.42 -14.88
CA ALA A 379 11.47 34.09 -16.11
C ALA A 379 12.91 33.66 -16.43
N PRO A 380 13.22 33.16 -17.64
CA PRO A 380 14.61 32.87 -17.98
C PRO A 380 15.38 34.19 -17.83
N ILE A 381 16.32 34.24 -16.88
CA ILE A 381 17.20 35.40 -16.60
C ILE A 381 18.26 35.53 -17.72
N SER A 382 17.84 35.35 -18.96
CA SER A 382 18.66 35.47 -20.15
C SER A 382 17.90 36.32 -21.17
N GLY A 383 17.48 37.50 -20.73
CA GLY A 383 17.11 38.58 -21.64
C GLY A 383 18.38 39.30 -22.12
N PRO A 384 18.32 40.05 -23.24
CA PRO A 384 19.47 40.76 -23.81
C PRO A 384 20.09 41.83 -22.90
N ASN A 385 19.48 42.11 -21.73
CA ASN A 385 19.97 43.07 -20.74
C ASN A 385 20.58 42.41 -19.48
N SER A 386 20.76 41.09 -19.44
CA SER A 386 21.37 40.41 -18.28
C SER A 386 22.89 40.58 -18.27
N THR A 387 23.42 41.17 -17.19
CA THR A 387 24.85 41.38 -16.96
C THR A 387 25.59 40.10 -16.54
N ALA A 388 26.90 40.02 -16.78
CA ALA A 388 27.71 38.85 -16.42
C ALA A 388 27.60 38.49 -14.92
N ASN A 389 27.43 39.48 -14.04
CA ASN A 389 27.25 39.27 -12.60
C ASN A 389 25.89 38.64 -12.24
N SER A 390 24.80 38.98 -12.94
CA SER A 390 23.48 38.38 -12.69
C SER A 390 23.43 36.93 -13.19
N ILE A 391 24.15 36.62 -14.27
CA ILE A 391 24.35 35.24 -14.73
C ILE A 391 25.21 34.47 -13.71
N MET A 392 26.33 35.01 -13.23
CA MET A 392 27.20 34.36 -12.24
C MET A 392 26.51 34.12 -10.90
N ALA A 393 25.68 35.06 -10.43
CA ALA A 393 24.89 34.92 -9.22
C ALA A 393 23.86 33.76 -9.32
N SER A 394 23.27 33.56 -10.49
CA SER A 394 22.35 32.44 -10.74
C SER A 394 23.02 31.05 -10.69
N PHE A 395 24.34 30.98 -10.98
CA PHE A 395 25.13 29.74 -10.87
C PHE A 395 25.68 29.50 -9.46
N GLN A 396 25.79 30.54 -8.63
CA GLN A 396 26.31 30.46 -7.26
C GLN A 396 25.22 30.23 -6.21
N GLN A 397 23.95 30.49 -6.53
CA GLN A 397 22.86 29.99 -5.69
C GLN A 397 22.85 28.46 -5.76
N PRO A 398 22.87 27.75 -4.61
CA PRO A 398 22.64 26.31 -4.62
C PRO A 398 21.27 26.08 -5.23
N ARG A 399 21.22 25.43 -6.41
CA ARG A 399 19.96 24.90 -6.96
C ARG A 399 19.22 24.22 -5.80
N PRO A 400 17.99 24.63 -5.45
CA PRO A 400 17.23 23.92 -4.45
C PRO A 400 17.18 22.45 -4.88
N SER A 401 17.84 21.62 -4.08
CA SER A 401 17.88 20.19 -4.29
C SER A 401 16.49 19.66 -3.96
N ALA A 402 15.87 19.05 -4.97
CA ALA A 402 14.43 18.77 -5.08
C ALA A 402 13.59 20.03 -5.31
N THR A 403 13.27 20.31 -6.57
CA THR A 403 11.92 20.80 -6.90
C THR A 403 10.94 19.84 -6.21
N GLN A 404 10.44 20.22 -5.04
CA GLN A 404 9.30 19.54 -4.43
C GLN A 404 8.12 19.84 -5.34
N GLU A 405 7.87 18.91 -6.26
CA GLU A 405 6.76 18.96 -7.20
C GLU A 405 5.48 19.14 -6.39
N THR A 406 4.71 20.19 -6.69
CA THR A 406 3.34 20.29 -6.17
C THR A 406 2.61 19.01 -6.53
N PRO A 407 1.81 18.44 -5.63
CA PRO A 407 1.01 17.27 -5.96
C PRO A 407 0.19 17.57 -7.22
N PRO A 408 0.11 16.67 -8.21
CA PRO A 408 -0.69 16.90 -9.41
C PRO A 408 -2.17 17.06 -9.02
N PRO A 409 -2.96 17.81 -9.81
CA PRO A 409 -4.39 17.97 -9.54
C PRO A 409 -5.08 16.60 -9.53
N PRO A 410 -5.95 16.32 -8.55
CA PRO A 410 -6.65 15.04 -8.48
C PRO A 410 -7.60 14.89 -9.66
N LYS A 411 -7.58 13.71 -10.30
CA LYS A 411 -8.47 13.38 -11.43
C LYS A 411 -9.77 12.78 -10.93
N MET A 412 -10.89 13.46 -11.20
CA MET A 412 -12.23 13.01 -10.81
C MET A 412 -12.84 12.02 -11.81
N ARG A 413 -13.63 11.05 -11.33
CA ARG A 413 -14.24 9.99 -12.15
C ARG A 413 -15.54 10.44 -12.80
N ASN A 414 -15.46 11.44 -13.67
CA ASN A 414 -16.62 12.09 -14.29
C ASN A 414 -17.48 11.17 -15.17
N GLY A 415 -16.92 10.06 -15.66
CA GLY A 415 -17.67 9.06 -16.44
C GLY A 415 -18.62 8.18 -15.62
N VAL A 416 -18.53 8.19 -14.29
CA VAL A 416 -19.40 7.38 -13.42
C VAL A 416 -20.69 8.14 -13.14
N LYS A 417 -21.82 7.57 -13.58
CA LYS A 417 -23.15 8.12 -13.32
C LYS A 417 -23.47 8.03 -11.84
N TRP A 418 -23.99 9.12 -11.28
CA TRP A 418 -24.40 9.18 -9.87
C TRP A 418 -25.75 9.86 -9.69
N LYS A 419 -26.03 10.90 -10.49
CA LYS A 419 -27.29 11.65 -10.45
C LYS A 419 -28.44 10.85 -11.05
N LEU A 420 -29.59 10.88 -10.39
CA LEU A 420 -30.86 10.39 -10.92
C LEU A 420 -31.65 11.57 -11.50
N SER A 421 -32.03 11.48 -12.77
CA SER A 421 -32.82 12.52 -13.45
C SER A 421 -34.27 12.62 -12.93
N ILE A 422 -34.75 11.57 -12.28
CA ILE A 422 -36.10 11.48 -11.71
C ILE A 422 -36.21 12.21 -10.36
N LEU A 423 -35.09 12.40 -9.66
CA LEU A 423 -35.01 13.20 -8.44
C LEU A 423 -34.85 14.67 -8.83
N LYS A 424 -35.81 15.50 -8.42
CA LYS A 424 -35.78 16.95 -8.66
C LYS A 424 -34.97 17.67 -7.60
#